data_AF-A0A3E3I3T3-F1
#
_entry.id   AF-A0A3E3I3T3-F1
#
_cell.length_a   1.000
_cell.length_b   1.000
_cell.length_c   1.000
_cell.angle_alpha   90.00
_cell.angle_beta   90.00
_cell.angle_gamma   90.00
#
_symmetry.space_group_name_H-M   'P 1'
#
loop_
_entity.id
_entity.type
_entity.pdbx_description
1 polymer ?
#
loop_
_entity_poly.entity_id
_entity_poly.type
_entity_poly.pdbx_seq_one_letter_code
_entity_poly.pdbx_strand_id
1 'polypeptide(L)'
;MHWLQNKREEMSKDISCHLRALKLLFCYNREWALVGLTILMDSLSPFVVIYLSSMLLAALYEQRPIREMLVWAAAGAGTALFINVVRHWAAKHKNVMWWGLQYRMAEPVLMKTMGMDYELTENEEVRAMRSRQEEYRKRNIGAFEVFIRFMQQLLTAFLKLVIAVATILPLFVSQAAHRR
;
A
#
# COMPACT_ATOMS: atom_id res chain seq x y z
N MET A 1 -35.63 -10.37 2.71
CA MET A 1 -34.61 -11.15 1.97
C MET A 1 -34.11 -10.46 0.69
N HIS A 2 -34.95 -9.76 -0.07
CA HIS A 2 -34.58 -9.05 -1.33
C HIS A 2 -33.48 -7.97 -1.18
N TRP A 3 -33.40 -7.29 -0.03
CA TRP A 3 -32.40 -6.25 0.24
C TRP A 3 -30.96 -6.79 0.37
N LEU A 4 -30.80 -8.00 0.92
CA LEU A 4 -29.49 -8.64 1.07
C LEU A 4 -28.94 -9.16 -0.26
N GLN A 5 -29.82 -9.59 -1.18
CA GLN A 5 -29.43 -10.02 -2.53
C GLN A 5 -28.98 -8.84 -3.38
N ASN A 6 -29.71 -7.72 -3.35
CA ASN A 6 -29.33 -6.52 -4.10
C ASN A 6 -27.97 -5.95 -3.64
N LYS A 7 -27.74 -5.90 -2.32
CA LYS A 7 -26.44 -5.52 -1.76
C LYS A 7 -25.31 -6.45 -2.19
N ARG A 8 -25.57 -7.75 -2.30
CA ARG A 8 -24.57 -8.75 -2.72
C ARG A 8 -24.23 -8.59 -4.21
N GLU A 9 -25.20 -8.24 -5.05
CA GLU A 9 -24.98 -7.98 -6.47
C GLU A 9 -24.21 -6.67 -6.72
N GLU A 10 -24.54 -5.60 -6.00
CA GLU A 10 -23.77 -4.35 -6.03
C GLU A 10 -22.33 -4.59 -5.59
N MET A 11 -22.12 -5.29 -4.47
CA MET A 11 -20.80 -5.61 -3.95
C MET A 11 -19.99 -6.50 -4.90
N SER A 12 -20.63 -7.46 -5.59
CA SER A 12 -19.99 -8.31 -6.60
C SER A 12 -19.55 -7.52 -7.83
N LYS A 13 -20.40 -6.59 -8.30
CA LYS A 13 -20.07 -5.69 -9.41
C LYS A 13 -18.91 -4.77 -9.04
N ASP A 14 -18.91 -4.19 -7.84
CA ASP A 14 -17.79 -3.37 -7.34
C ASP A 14 -16.49 -4.19 -7.27
N ILE A 15 -16.52 -5.40 -6.69
CA ILE A 15 -15.35 -6.29 -6.65
C ILE A 15 -14.83 -6.61 -8.04
N SER A 16 -15.72 -6.89 -9.00
CA SER A 16 -15.32 -7.19 -10.39
C SER A 16 -14.71 -5.98 -11.11
N CYS A 17 -15.23 -4.78 -10.83
CA CYS A 17 -14.72 -3.52 -11.36
C CYS A 17 -13.32 -3.21 -10.79
N HIS A 18 -13.16 -3.41 -9.48
CA HIS A 18 -11.90 -3.31 -8.76
C HIS A 18 -10.85 -4.31 -9.24
N LEU A 19 -11.24 -5.57 -9.49
CA LEU A 19 -10.35 -6.60 -10.07
C LEU A 19 -9.91 -6.26 -11.49
N ARG A 20 -10.82 -5.70 -12.30
CA ARG A 20 -10.51 -5.28 -13.68
C ARG A 20 -9.57 -4.07 -13.68
N ALA A 21 -9.80 -3.11 -12.78
CA ALA A 21 -8.91 -1.99 -12.49
C ALA A 21 -7.51 -2.45 -12.04
N LEU A 22 -7.45 -3.46 -11.15
CA LEU A 22 -6.20 -4.06 -10.69
C LEU A 22 -5.45 -4.76 -11.83
N LYS A 23 -6.17 -5.52 -12.66
CA LYS A 23 -5.59 -6.22 -13.81
C LYS A 23 -5.05 -5.25 -14.85
N LEU A 24 -5.74 -4.13 -15.10
CA LEU A 24 -5.26 -3.03 -15.93
C LEU A 24 -3.98 -2.41 -15.36
N LEU A 25 -3.93 -2.15 -14.05
CA LEU A 25 -2.74 -1.67 -13.34
C LEU A 25 -1.53 -2.59 -13.53
N PHE A 26 -1.72 -3.89 -13.31
CA PHE A 26 -0.67 -4.90 -13.44
C PHE A 26 -0.23 -5.14 -14.89
N CYS A 27 -1.15 -5.05 -15.86
CA CYS A 27 -0.81 -5.16 -17.28
C CYS A 27 -0.06 -3.91 -17.78
N TYR A 28 -0.32 -2.74 -17.21
CA TYR A 28 0.23 -1.48 -17.69
C TYR A 28 1.59 -1.15 -17.09
N ASN A 29 1.91 -1.59 -15.87
CA ASN A 29 3.25 -1.41 -15.32
C ASN A 29 3.66 -2.51 -14.32
N ARG A 30 4.60 -3.37 -14.74
CA ARG A 30 5.20 -4.46 -13.94
C ARG A 30 5.92 -3.94 -12.68
N GLU A 31 6.30 -2.67 -12.68
CA GLU A 31 6.97 -2.01 -11.56
C GLU A 31 6.05 -1.75 -10.35
N TRP A 32 4.72 -1.94 -10.48
CA TRP A 32 3.83 -1.97 -9.32
C TRP A 32 4.13 -3.10 -8.34
N ALA A 33 4.86 -4.14 -8.75
CA ALA A 33 5.39 -5.17 -7.85
C ALA A 33 6.32 -4.58 -6.78
N LEU A 34 7.02 -3.47 -7.06
CA LEU A 34 7.87 -2.76 -6.09
C LEU A 34 7.04 -2.13 -4.96
N VAL A 35 5.76 -1.83 -5.20
CA VAL A 35 4.84 -1.39 -4.13
C VAL A 35 4.61 -2.55 -3.15
N GLY A 36 4.59 -3.80 -3.60
CA GLY A 36 4.57 -4.97 -2.71
C GLY A 36 5.77 -5.00 -1.75
N LEU A 37 6.96 -4.67 -2.24
CA LEU A 37 8.17 -4.57 -1.42
C LEU A 37 8.07 -3.43 -0.39
N THR A 38 7.50 -2.27 -0.75
CA THR A 38 7.27 -1.18 0.22
C THR A 38 6.35 -1.62 1.35
N ILE A 39 5.28 -2.34 1.02
CA ILE A 39 4.29 -2.82 1.98
C ILE A 39 4.94 -3.80 2.95
N LEU A 40 5.73 -4.74 2.43
CA LEU A 40 6.42 -5.75 3.22
C LEU A 40 7.42 -5.10 4.20
N MET A 41 8.21 -4.13 3.74
CA MET A 41 9.16 -3.38 4.59
C MET A 41 8.43 -2.52 5.66
N ASP A 42 7.31 -1.88 5.29
CA ASP A 42 6.49 -1.08 6.21
C ASP A 42 5.81 -1.93 7.28
N SER A 43 5.43 -3.16 6.93
CA SER A 43 4.88 -4.14 7.86
C SER A 43 5.94 -4.70 8.81
N LEU A 44 7.19 -4.90 8.37
CA LEU A 44 8.28 -5.45 9.19
C LEU A 44 8.90 -4.44 10.17
N SER A 45 8.96 -3.17 9.78
CA SER A 45 9.59 -2.09 10.58
C SER A 45 9.26 -2.11 12.08
N PRO A 46 7.97 -2.15 12.51
CA PRO A 46 7.64 -2.15 13.94
C PRO A 46 8.14 -3.42 14.67
N PHE A 47 8.17 -4.57 14.01
CA PHE A 47 8.60 -5.82 14.63
C PHE A 47 10.11 -5.89 14.85
N VAL A 48 10.89 -5.32 13.94
CA VAL A 48 12.35 -5.24 14.11
C VAL A 48 12.71 -4.39 15.32
N VAL A 49 11.99 -3.29 15.55
CA VAL A 49 12.19 -2.44 16.73
C VAL A 49 11.82 -3.18 18.03
N ILE A 50 10.71 -3.92 18.04
CA ILE A 50 10.29 -4.73 19.20
C ILE A 50 11.33 -5.81 19.50
N TYR A 51 11.79 -6.53 18.47
CA TYR A 51 12.80 -7.57 18.64
C TYR A 51 14.10 -7.00 19.20
N LEU A 52 14.54 -5.85 18.67
CA LEU A 52 15.72 -5.16 19.17
C LEU A 52 15.60 -4.71 20.61
N SER A 53 14.43 -4.19 20.99
CA SER A 53 14.14 -3.83 22.37
C SER A 53 14.24 -5.05 23.28
N SER A 54 13.71 -6.20 22.85
CA SER A 54 13.75 -7.44 23.66
C SER A 54 15.17 -7.97 23.82
N MET A 55 15.99 -7.90 22.77
CA MET A 55 17.38 -8.35 22.78
C MET A 55 18.26 -7.48 23.68
N LEU A 56 18.06 -6.17 23.64
CA LEU A 56 18.72 -5.23 24.55
C LEU A 56 18.32 -5.48 26.01
N LEU A 57 17.04 -5.77 26.27
CA LEU A 57 16.56 -6.11 27.61
C LEU A 57 17.23 -7.39 28.12
N ALA A 58 17.30 -8.44 27.29
CA ALA A 58 17.92 -9.71 27.65
C ALA A 58 19.42 -9.54 27.97
N ALA A 59 20.14 -8.78 27.13
CA ALA A 59 21.56 -8.51 27.34
C ALA A 59 21.83 -7.70 28.63
N LEU A 60 20.89 -6.83 29.02
CA LEU A 60 20.96 -6.07 30.27
C LEU A 60 20.72 -6.98 31.50
N TYR A 61 19.75 -7.89 31.41
CA TYR A 61 19.46 -8.86 32.47
C TYR A 61 20.61 -9.85 32.70
N GLU A 62 21.30 -10.26 31.62
CA GLU A 62 22.43 -11.20 31.70
C GLU A 62 23.76 -10.56 32.15
N GLN A 63 23.80 -9.26 32.47
CA GLN A 63 25.00 -8.51 32.87
C GLN A 63 26.21 -8.71 31.93
N ARG A 64 25.96 -8.81 30.62
CA ARG A 64 27.04 -9.00 29.64
C ARG A 64 27.96 -7.78 29.56
N PRO A 65 29.24 -7.96 29.17
CA PRO A 65 30.17 -6.85 29.04
C PRO A 65 29.63 -5.79 28.06
N ILE A 66 29.76 -4.51 28.45
CA ILE A 66 29.24 -3.33 27.72
C ILE A 66 29.62 -3.35 26.23
N ARG A 67 30.82 -3.86 25.92
CA ARG A 67 31.32 -3.95 24.55
C ARG A 67 30.47 -4.86 23.65
N GLU A 68 29.98 -5.99 24.17
CA GLU A 68 29.06 -6.87 23.43
C GLU A 68 27.70 -6.22 23.26
N MET A 69 27.16 -5.58 24.31
CA MET A 69 25.88 -4.85 24.23
C MET A 69 25.92 -3.73 23.17
N LEU A 70 27.03 -3.00 23.09
CA LEU A 70 27.25 -1.95 22.08
C LEU A 70 27.24 -2.51 20.65
N VAL A 71 27.83 -3.69 20.43
CA VAL A 71 27.81 -4.35 19.12
C VAL A 71 26.40 -4.76 18.73
N TRP A 72 25.62 -5.32 19.65
CA TRP A 72 24.21 -5.68 19.40
C TRP A 72 23.33 -4.45 19.16
N ALA A 73 23.52 -3.38 19.95
CA ALA A 73 22.83 -2.11 19.76
C ALA A 73 23.15 -1.49 18.39
N ALA A 74 24.44 -1.50 17.99
CA ALA A 74 24.89 -0.97 16.71
C ALA A 74 24.38 -1.82 15.52
N ALA A 75 24.42 -3.15 15.62
CA ALA A 75 23.87 -4.06 14.63
C ALA A 75 22.36 -3.85 14.47
N GLY A 76 21.67 -3.59 15.57
CA GLY A 76 20.27 -3.23 15.61
C GLY A 76 19.93 -1.92 14.93
N ALA A 77 20.61 -0.86 15.33
CA ALA A 77 20.48 0.45 14.71
C ALA A 77 20.80 0.39 13.21
N GLY A 78 21.82 -0.37 12.81
CA GLY A 78 22.15 -0.62 11.40
C GLY A 78 21.04 -1.31 10.63
N THR A 79 20.41 -2.34 11.23
CA THR A 79 19.27 -3.05 10.63
C THR A 79 18.06 -2.12 10.47
N ALA A 80 17.76 -1.32 11.48
CA ALA A 80 16.66 -0.34 11.42
C ALA A 80 16.91 0.75 10.37
N LEU A 81 18.15 1.24 10.27
CA LEU A 81 18.55 2.20 9.24
C LEU A 81 18.42 1.59 7.83
N PHE A 82 18.88 0.36 7.62
CA PHE A 82 18.77 -0.32 6.33
C PHE A 82 17.30 -0.44 5.87
N ILE A 83 16.42 -0.87 6.77
CA ILE A 83 14.97 -0.97 6.49
C ILE A 83 14.39 0.40 6.13
N ASN A 84 14.77 1.46 6.85
CA ASN A 84 14.30 2.81 6.57
C ASN A 84 14.81 3.34 5.23
N VAL A 85 16.07 3.07 4.87
CA VAL A 85 16.63 3.45 3.57
C VAL A 85 15.89 2.77 2.43
N VAL A 86 15.68 1.45 2.52
CA VAL A 86 14.93 0.69 1.51
C VAL A 86 13.49 1.19 1.41
N ARG A 87 12.85 1.48 2.55
CA ARG A 87 11.51 2.06 2.61
C ARG A 87 11.44 3.41 1.89
N HIS A 88 12.36 4.33 2.17
CA HIS A 88 12.37 5.65 1.53
C HIS A 88 12.72 5.59 0.04
N TRP A 89 13.65 4.71 -0.35
CA TRP A 89 13.97 4.48 -1.76
C TRP A 89 12.75 3.97 -2.54
N ALA A 90 12.05 2.99 -1.98
CA ALA A 90 10.88 2.41 -2.62
C ALA A 90 9.67 3.38 -2.59
N ALA A 91 9.55 4.24 -1.56
CA ALA A 91 8.59 5.34 -1.54
C ALA A 91 8.87 6.40 -2.63
N LYS A 92 10.15 6.73 -2.87
CA LYS A 92 10.56 7.62 -3.96
C LYS A 92 10.18 7.03 -5.32
N HIS A 93 10.43 5.75 -5.55
CA HIS A 93 10.04 5.07 -6.79
C HIS A 93 8.54 5.09 -7.00
N LYS A 94 7.77 4.78 -5.94
CA LYS A 94 6.31 4.89 -5.97
C LYS A 94 5.85 6.31 -6.36
N ASN A 95 6.49 7.34 -5.81
CA ASN A 95 6.14 8.73 -6.11
C ASN A 95 6.44 9.12 -7.57
N VAL A 96 7.56 8.68 -8.14
CA VAL A 96 7.87 8.93 -9.56
C VAL A 96 6.84 8.23 -10.46
N MET A 97 6.49 6.98 -10.15
CA MET A 97 5.47 6.23 -10.88
C MET A 97 4.09 6.85 -10.75
N TRP A 98 3.79 7.43 -9.59
CA TRP A 98 2.57 8.17 -9.33
C TRP A 98 2.39 9.32 -10.33
N TRP A 99 3.43 10.14 -10.50
CA TRP A 99 3.43 11.22 -11.48
C TRP A 99 3.30 10.70 -12.91
N GLY A 100 4.01 9.62 -13.26
CA GLY A 100 3.93 9.02 -14.60
C GLY A 100 2.53 8.50 -14.97
N LEU A 101 1.81 7.90 -14.01
CA LEU A 101 0.47 7.37 -14.25
C LEU A 101 -0.55 8.49 -14.54
N GLN A 102 -0.45 9.62 -13.85
CA GLN A 102 -1.34 10.79 -14.06
C GLN A 102 -1.22 11.32 -15.49
N TYR A 103 0.00 11.46 -16.00
CA TYR A 103 0.22 11.91 -17.39
C TYR A 103 -0.31 10.90 -18.41
N ARG A 104 -0.05 9.60 -18.20
CA ARG A 104 -0.50 8.54 -19.13
C ARG A 104 -2.01 8.33 -19.14
N MET A 105 -2.70 8.59 -18.03
CA MET A 105 -4.17 8.58 -17.98
C MET A 105 -4.77 9.77 -18.74
N ALA A 106 -4.09 10.92 -18.73
CA ALA A 106 -4.56 12.14 -19.40
C ALA A 106 -4.32 12.11 -20.92
N GLU A 107 -3.24 11.46 -21.37
CA GLU A 107 -2.82 11.40 -22.77
C GLU A 107 -3.89 10.90 -23.77
N PRO A 108 -4.57 9.74 -23.57
CA PRO A 108 -5.57 9.26 -24.53
C PRO A 108 -6.81 10.14 -24.57
N VAL A 109 -7.18 10.75 -23.44
CA VAL A 109 -8.30 11.71 -23.37
C VAL A 109 -7.94 12.97 -24.16
N LEU A 110 -6.71 13.46 -23.99
CA LEU A 110 -6.22 14.64 -24.70
C LEU A 110 -6.11 14.40 -26.20
N MET A 111 -5.54 13.27 -26.63
CA MET A 111 -5.45 12.86 -28.04
C MET A 111 -6.83 12.76 -28.69
N LYS A 112 -7.81 12.13 -28.01
CA LYS A 112 -9.18 12.04 -28.52
C LYS A 112 -9.86 13.42 -28.58
N THR A 113 -9.49 14.32 -27.68
CA THR A 113 -10.00 15.69 -27.64
C THR A 113 -9.46 16.53 -28.80
N MET A 114 -8.19 16.36 -29.16
CA MET A 114 -7.56 17.06 -30.29
C MET A 114 -8.11 16.62 -31.65
N GLY A 115 -8.59 15.37 -31.77
CA GLY A 115 -9.17 14.83 -32.99
C GLY A 115 -10.70 14.91 -33.09
N MET A 116 -11.37 15.70 -32.25
CA MET A 116 -12.83 15.93 -32.36
C MET A 116 -13.12 17.20 -33.16
N ASP A 117 -14.03 17.09 -34.13
CA ASP A 117 -14.51 18.23 -34.91
C ASP A 117 -15.29 19.22 -34.03
N TYR A 118 -15.25 20.51 -34.41
CA TYR A 118 -15.86 21.61 -33.65
C TYR A 118 -17.37 21.44 -33.42
N GLU A 119 -18.10 20.87 -34.38
CA GLU A 119 -19.54 20.62 -34.26
C GLU A 119 -19.90 19.60 -33.16
N LEU A 120 -19.05 18.59 -32.95
CA LEU A 120 -19.18 17.65 -31.83
C LEU A 120 -18.82 18.29 -30.47
N THR A 121 -18.13 19.42 -30.49
CA THR A 121 -17.69 20.13 -29.28
C THR A 121 -18.77 21.06 -28.72
N GLU A 122 -19.74 21.46 -29.56
CA GLU A 122 -20.91 22.25 -29.15
C GLU A 122 -22.07 21.39 -28.64
N ASN A 123 -22.06 20.07 -28.89
CA ASN A 123 -23.06 19.16 -28.34
C ASN A 123 -23.08 19.19 -26.79
N GLU A 124 -24.27 19.35 -26.24
CA GLU A 124 -24.51 19.53 -24.82
C GLU A 124 -24.09 18.30 -23.99
N GLU A 125 -24.27 17.09 -24.55
CA GLU A 125 -23.80 15.84 -23.94
C GLU A 125 -22.27 15.75 -23.84
N VAL A 126 -21.55 16.24 -24.85
CA VAL A 126 -20.07 16.22 -24.86
C VAL A 126 -19.52 17.26 -23.88
N ARG A 127 -20.18 18.42 -23.74
CA ARG A 127 -19.88 19.40 -22.69
C ARG A 127 -20.14 18.86 -21.29
N ALA A 128 -21.24 18.15 -21.08
CA ALA A 128 -21.55 17.51 -19.80
C ALA A 128 -20.54 16.39 -19.46
N MET A 129 -20.07 15.65 -20.46
CA MET A 129 -19.00 14.66 -20.25
C MET A 129 -17.65 15.31 -19.96
N ARG A 130 -17.29 16.40 -20.64
CA ARG A 130 -16.07 17.17 -20.33
C ARG A 130 -16.12 17.81 -18.96
N SER A 131 -17.24 18.40 -18.56
CA SER A 131 -17.36 19.03 -17.24
C SER A 131 -17.19 18.01 -16.12
N ARG A 132 -17.77 16.81 -16.27
CA ARG A 132 -17.52 15.68 -15.36
C ARG A 132 -16.06 15.26 -15.34
N GLN A 133 -15.42 15.11 -16.51
CA GLN A 133 -14.00 14.77 -16.59
C GLN A 133 -13.09 15.84 -15.96
N GLU A 134 -13.40 17.12 -16.17
CA GLU A 134 -12.70 18.22 -15.53
C GLU A 134 -12.96 18.28 -14.02
N GLU A 135 -14.15 17.92 -13.56
CA GLU A 135 -14.45 17.80 -12.14
C GLU A 135 -13.64 16.66 -11.51
N TYR A 136 -13.52 15.51 -12.18
CA TYR A 136 -12.62 14.43 -11.77
C TYR A 136 -11.14 14.86 -11.77
N ARG A 137 -10.73 15.68 -12.74
CA ARG A 137 -9.38 16.26 -12.83
C ARG A 137 -9.11 17.29 -11.73
N LYS A 138 -10.05 18.21 -11.48
CA LYS A 138 -9.97 19.27 -10.45
C LYS A 138 -10.02 18.71 -9.04
N ARG A 139 -10.72 17.59 -8.82
CA ARG A 139 -10.71 16.90 -7.52
C ARG A 139 -9.36 16.29 -7.17
N ASN A 140 -8.40 16.25 -8.11
CA ASN A 140 -7.02 15.83 -7.91
C ASN A 140 -6.85 14.46 -7.21
N ILE A 141 -7.93 13.67 -7.18
CA ILE A 141 -8.05 12.38 -6.54
C ILE A 141 -9.05 11.58 -7.39
N GLY A 142 -8.54 10.88 -8.40
CA GLY A 142 -9.37 9.95 -9.17
C GLY A 142 -9.94 8.85 -8.26
N ALA A 143 -11.14 8.34 -8.55
CA ALA A 143 -11.68 7.18 -7.82
C ALA A 143 -10.68 5.99 -7.80
N PHE A 144 -9.89 5.88 -8.87
CA PHE A 144 -8.79 4.93 -9.00
C PHE A 144 -7.64 5.16 -8.00
N GLU A 145 -7.31 6.42 -7.71
CA GLU A 145 -6.29 6.79 -6.73
C GLU A 145 -6.72 6.43 -5.30
N VAL A 146 -7.97 6.75 -4.96
CA VAL A 146 -8.57 6.37 -3.68
C VAL A 146 -8.52 4.86 -3.53
N PHE A 147 -8.92 4.14 -4.57
CA PHE A 147 -8.93 2.68 -4.57
C PHE A 147 -7.54 2.08 -4.36
N ILE A 148 -6.51 2.53 -5.10
CA ILE A 148 -5.13 2.04 -4.91
C ILE A 148 -4.63 2.33 -3.49
N ARG A 149 -4.88 3.54 -2.99
CA ARG A 149 -4.45 3.94 -1.64
C ARG A 149 -5.09 3.06 -0.57
N PHE A 150 -6.40 2.82 -0.67
CA PHE A 150 -7.12 1.93 0.25
C PHE A 150 -6.65 0.49 0.13
N MET A 151 -6.47 -0.03 -1.09
CA MET A 151 -5.90 -1.37 -1.33
C MET A 151 -4.55 -1.55 -0.65
N GLN A 152 -3.67 -0.55 -0.79
CA GLN A 152 -2.36 -0.57 -0.16
C GLN A 152 -2.47 -0.56 1.37
N GLN A 153 -3.30 0.31 1.93
CA GLN A 153 -3.51 0.38 3.38
C GLN A 153 -4.08 -0.93 3.94
N LEU A 154 -5.06 -1.53 3.25
CA LEU A 154 -5.63 -2.83 3.61
C LEU A 154 -4.58 -3.93 3.60
N LEU A 155 -3.76 -4.00 2.54
CA LEU A 155 -2.75 -5.04 2.43
C LEU A 155 -1.64 -4.89 3.49
N THR A 156 -1.18 -3.66 3.75
CA THR A 156 -0.24 -3.38 4.84
C THR A 156 -0.80 -3.75 6.20
N ALA A 157 -2.06 -3.39 6.47
CA ALA A 157 -2.72 -3.71 7.73
C ALA A 157 -2.89 -5.22 7.91
N PHE A 158 -3.29 -5.93 6.84
CA PHE A 158 -3.42 -7.38 6.85
C PHE A 158 -2.08 -8.07 7.13
N LEU A 159 -1.00 -7.66 6.45
CA LEU A 159 0.35 -8.18 6.71
C LEU A 159 0.82 -7.89 8.14
N LYS A 160 0.58 -6.68 8.65
CA LYS A 160 0.88 -6.32 10.05
C LYS A 160 0.12 -7.21 11.03
N LEU A 161 -1.14 -7.51 10.75
CA LEU A 161 -1.96 -8.41 11.57
C LEU A 161 -1.40 -9.83 11.55
N VAL A 162 -1.06 -10.37 10.37
CA VAL A 162 -0.48 -11.72 10.25
C VAL A 162 0.84 -11.82 11.02
N ILE A 163 1.74 -10.84 10.87
CA ILE A 163 3.03 -10.84 11.58
C ILE A 163 2.79 -10.67 13.09
N ALA A 164 1.86 -9.80 13.50
CA ALA A 164 1.52 -9.63 14.91
C ALA A 164 1.02 -10.93 15.54
N VAL A 165 0.08 -11.60 14.89
CA VAL A 165 -0.44 -12.90 15.32
C VAL A 165 0.69 -13.92 15.39
N ALA A 166 1.56 -13.99 14.38
CA ALA A 166 2.70 -14.90 14.36
C ALA A 166 3.71 -14.63 15.50
N THR A 167 3.93 -13.37 15.88
CA THR A 167 4.82 -13.02 17.01
C THR A 167 4.20 -13.27 18.39
N ILE A 168 2.89 -13.16 18.51
CA ILE A 168 2.16 -13.26 19.78
C ILE A 168 1.76 -14.71 20.10
N LEU A 169 1.42 -15.53 19.08
CA LEU A 169 1.08 -16.95 19.24
C LEU A 169 2.12 -17.75 20.04
N PRO A 170 3.44 -17.67 19.78
CA PRO A 170 4.44 -18.41 20.53
C PRO A 170 4.47 -18.03 22.02
N LEU A 171 4.23 -16.75 22.35
CA LEU A 171 4.20 -16.27 23.74
C LEU A 171 3.04 -16.88 24.52
N PHE A 172 1.86 -16.99 23.91
CA PHE A 172 0.71 -17.64 24.54
C PHE A 172 0.88 -19.15 24.68
N VAL A 173 1.47 -19.81 23.68
CA VAL A 173 1.78 -21.25 23.76
C VAL A 173 2.81 -21.53 24.86
N SER A 174 3.85 -20.71 24.98
CA SER A 174 4.85 -20.86 26.05
C SER A 174 4.28 -20.59 27.44
N GLN A 175 3.38 -19.60 27.59
CA GLN A 175 2.72 -19.33 28.87
C GLN A 175 1.72 -20.43 29.27
N ALA A 176 1.03 -21.04 28.30
CA ALA A 176 0.15 -22.18 28.56
C ALA A 176 0.92 -23.44 28.98
N ALA A 177 2.13 -23.64 28.46
CA ALA A 177 3.00 -24.75 28.84
C ALA A 177 3.57 -24.62 30.27
N HIS A 178 3.81 -23.39 30.75
CA HIS A 178 4.37 -23.16 32.09
C HIS A 178 3.33 -23.21 33.23
N ARG A 179 2.03 -23.34 32.89
CA ARG A 179 0.89 -23.41 33.82
C ARG A 179 0.35 -24.83 34.06
N ARG A 180 0.96 -25.85 33.45
CA ARG A 180 0.74 -27.27 33.75
C ARG A 180 1.93 -27.79 34.55
#